data_AF-A0A352TSF9-F1
#
_entry.id   AF-A0A352TSF9-F1
#
_cell.length_a   1.000
_cell.length_b   1.000
_cell.length_c   1.000
_cell.angle_alpha   90.00
_cell.angle_beta   90.00
_cell.angle_gamma   90.00
#
_symmetry.space_group_name_H-M   'P 1'
#
loop_
_entity.id
_entity.type
_entity.pdbx_description
1 polymer ?
#
loop_
_entity_poly.entity_id
_entity_poly.type
_entity_poly.pdbx_seq_one_letter_code
_entity_poly.pdbx_strand_id
1 'polypeptide(L)'
;MNEEHVYHEYASWKLDKHDFLQTLIHQESSLMLRFKHVFHVVEHLYTKMVDSLSYTEDELNIFQTGFYYLADQIDEIETILKKYYQQDVLLLEKNAKEVNLLLSTIEFQQEILGLEEFEQKDLDQLMDFEKQLIEKMSNQEPIPIQMFKDLDELTYTMFKRLKVDFYPIDDIYLEIADELGIIE
;
A
#
# COMPACT_ATOMS: atom_id res chain seq x y z
N MET A 1 -29.00 3.79 7.80
CA MET A 1 -28.21 4.89 7.20
C MET A 1 -26.87 5.01 7.94
N ASN A 2 -26.08 3.93 7.95
CA ASN A 2 -24.72 3.91 8.50
C ASN A 2 -23.66 3.81 7.39
N GLU A 3 -24.10 3.57 6.15
CA GLU A 3 -23.26 3.27 4.99
C GLU A 3 -22.75 4.53 4.28
N GLU A 4 -23.49 5.66 4.34
CA GLU A 4 -23.00 6.97 3.88
C GLU A 4 -21.84 7.51 4.74
N HIS A 5 -21.67 6.97 5.96
CA HIS A 5 -20.63 7.40 6.89
C HIS A 5 -19.23 7.23 6.29
N VAL A 6 -18.97 6.15 5.54
CA VAL A 6 -17.63 5.90 5.01
C VAL A 6 -17.22 6.96 3.96
N TYR A 7 -18.17 7.48 3.19
CA TYR A 7 -17.87 8.54 2.22
C TYR A 7 -17.54 9.87 2.92
N HIS A 8 -18.18 10.14 4.07
CA HIS A 8 -17.82 11.29 4.91
C HIS A 8 -16.46 11.12 5.60
N GLU A 9 -16.14 9.90 6.04
CA GLU A 9 -14.79 9.56 6.55
C GLU A 9 -13.73 9.77 5.48
N TYR A 10 -13.97 9.25 4.28
CA TYR A 10 -13.07 9.45 3.14
C TYR A 10 -12.87 10.93 2.82
N ALA A 11 -13.95 11.71 2.77
CA ALA A 11 -13.86 13.14 2.51
C ALA A 11 -13.01 13.87 3.56
N SER A 12 -13.17 13.50 4.83
CA SER A 12 -12.40 14.08 5.95
C SER A 12 -10.93 13.66 5.87
N TRP A 13 -10.68 12.37 5.67
CA TRP A 13 -9.33 11.81 5.49
C TRP A 13 -8.61 12.46 4.30
N LYS A 14 -9.28 12.61 3.16
CA LYS A 14 -8.70 13.23 1.94
C LYS A 14 -8.32 14.69 2.17
N LEU A 15 -9.12 15.43 2.96
CA LEU A 15 -8.79 16.80 3.35
C LEU A 15 -7.58 16.83 4.29
N ASP A 16 -7.54 15.95 5.29
CA ASP A 16 -6.45 15.88 6.26
C ASP A 16 -5.12 15.49 5.60
N LYS A 17 -5.17 14.59 4.61
CA LYS A 17 -3.98 14.10 3.87
C LYS A 17 -3.66 14.93 2.62
N HIS A 18 -4.40 16.01 2.35
CA HIS A 18 -4.35 16.73 1.06
C HIS A 18 -2.93 17.12 0.67
N ASP A 19 -2.21 17.84 1.54
CA ASP A 19 -0.86 18.35 1.24
C ASP A 19 0.13 17.22 0.97
N PHE A 20 0.04 16.13 1.74
CA PHE A 20 0.90 14.96 1.60
C PHE A 20 0.64 14.23 0.27
N LEU A 21 -0.62 13.89 0.00
CA LEU A 21 -1.03 13.24 -1.25
C LEU A 21 -0.68 14.08 -2.47
N GLN A 22 -0.94 15.39 -2.43
CA GLN A 22 -0.57 16.29 -3.53
C GLN A 22 0.94 16.29 -3.75
N THR A 23 1.75 16.28 -2.69
CA THR A 23 3.21 16.21 -2.82
C THR A 23 3.65 14.94 -3.55
N LEU A 24 3.11 13.77 -3.15
CA LEU A 24 3.43 12.49 -3.79
C LEU A 24 2.96 12.44 -5.25
N ILE A 25 1.75 12.94 -5.55
CA ILE A 25 1.18 12.96 -6.89
C ILE A 25 1.99 13.88 -7.82
N HIS A 26 2.29 15.11 -7.38
CA HIS A 26 3.04 16.09 -8.19
C HIS A 26 4.48 15.65 -8.49
N GLN A 27 5.07 14.82 -7.63
CA GLN A 27 6.41 14.29 -7.83
C GLN A 27 6.43 12.99 -8.64
N GLU A 28 5.27 12.51 -9.11
CA GLU A 28 5.12 11.20 -9.76
C GLU A 28 5.76 10.09 -8.92
N SER A 29 5.54 10.16 -7.59
CA SER A 29 6.16 9.29 -6.60
C SER A 29 5.97 7.83 -6.95
N SER A 30 7.07 7.05 -6.92
CA SER A 30 6.98 5.60 -7.09
C SER A 30 6.29 4.90 -5.92
N LEU A 31 6.05 5.60 -4.80
CA LEU A 31 5.25 5.07 -3.69
C LEU A 31 3.77 4.98 -4.08
N MET A 32 3.26 5.97 -4.83
CA MET A 32 1.88 6.00 -5.31
C MET A 32 1.58 4.89 -6.33
N LEU A 33 2.60 4.40 -7.04
CA LEU A 33 2.43 3.34 -8.03
C LEU A 33 1.90 2.04 -7.42
N ARG A 34 2.15 1.79 -6.13
CA ARG A 34 1.75 0.55 -5.44
C ARG A 34 0.25 0.40 -5.24
N PHE A 35 -0.48 1.50 -5.25
CA PHE A 35 -1.91 1.55 -4.96
C PHE A 35 -2.64 2.49 -5.92
N LYS A 36 -2.06 2.68 -7.11
CA LYS A 36 -2.52 3.64 -8.10
C LYS A 36 -3.93 3.28 -8.59
N HIS A 37 -4.18 2.01 -8.87
CA HIS A 37 -5.49 1.57 -9.36
C HIS A 37 -6.52 1.67 -8.23
N VAL A 38 -6.14 1.33 -7.01
CA VAL A 38 -6.99 1.54 -5.83
C VAL A 38 -7.39 3.00 -5.69
N PHE A 39 -6.42 3.91 -5.76
CA PHE A 39 -6.65 5.35 -5.67
C PHE A 39 -7.62 5.85 -6.75
N HIS A 40 -7.43 5.42 -8.01
CA HIS A 40 -8.30 5.82 -9.11
C HIS A 40 -9.73 5.30 -8.97
N VAL A 41 -9.92 4.03 -8.58
CA VAL A 41 -11.25 3.45 -8.37
C VAL A 41 -11.97 4.13 -7.22
N VAL A 42 -11.30 4.33 -6.08
CA VAL A 42 -11.88 5.01 -4.91
C VAL A 42 -12.29 6.45 -5.25
N GLU A 43 -11.43 7.19 -5.95
CA GLU A 43 -11.76 8.54 -6.43
C GLU A 43 -12.96 8.54 -7.39
N HIS A 44 -12.98 7.60 -8.34
CA HIS A 44 -14.09 7.48 -9.30
C HIS A 44 -15.42 7.20 -8.59
N LEU A 45 -15.44 6.21 -7.69
CA LEU A 45 -16.65 5.84 -6.94
C LEU A 45 -17.10 6.96 -6.00
N TYR A 46 -16.17 7.68 -5.38
CA TYR A 46 -16.49 8.87 -4.59
C TYR A 46 -17.15 9.95 -5.45
N THR A 47 -16.54 10.31 -6.58
CA THR A 47 -17.10 11.32 -7.49
C THR A 47 -18.48 10.92 -8.00
N LYS A 48 -18.64 9.66 -8.41
CA LYS A 48 -19.93 9.12 -8.83
C LYS A 48 -20.99 9.28 -7.73
N MET A 49 -20.67 8.90 -6.49
CA MET A 49 -21.59 9.05 -5.35
C MET A 49 -21.99 10.51 -5.16
N VAL A 50 -21.03 11.44 -5.16
CA VAL A 50 -21.32 12.88 -4.98
C VAL A 50 -22.21 13.43 -6.09
N ASP A 51 -21.97 13.01 -7.34
CA ASP A 51 -22.70 13.53 -8.50
C ASP A 51 -24.10 12.94 -8.64
N SER A 52 -24.27 11.63 -8.39
CA SER A 52 -25.54 10.93 -8.61
C SER A 52 -26.34 10.67 -7.34
N LEU A 53 -25.75 10.89 -6.16
CA LEU A 53 -26.30 10.58 -4.83
C LEU A 53 -26.81 9.13 -4.74
N SER A 54 -26.11 8.22 -5.42
CA SER A 54 -26.49 6.81 -5.49
C SER A 54 -25.27 5.93 -5.65
N TYR A 55 -25.30 4.76 -5.05
CA TYR A 55 -24.32 3.70 -5.22
C TYR A 55 -25.02 2.34 -5.14
N THR A 56 -24.41 1.31 -5.73
CA THR A 56 -24.80 -0.08 -5.49
C THR A 56 -24.10 -0.63 -4.25
N GLU A 57 -24.58 -1.76 -3.71
CA GLU A 57 -23.93 -2.44 -2.59
C GLU A 57 -22.50 -2.90 -2.95
N ASP A 58 -22.31 -3.41 -4.18
CA ASP A 58 -21.01 -3.81 -4.68
C ASP A 58 -20.05 -2.61 -4.78
N GLU A 59 -20.52 -1.47 -5.30
CA GLU A 59 -19.73 -0.23 -5.37
C GLU A 59 -19.35 0.27 -3.97
N LEU A 60 -20.27 0.19 -3.01
CA LEU A 60 -19.98 0.54 -1.62
C LEU A 60 -18.90 -0.36 -1.03
N ASN A 61 -18.99 -1.69 -1.24
CA ASN A 61 -18.01 -2.64 -0.72
C ASN A 61 -16.62 -2.40 -1.33
N ILE A 62 -16.55 -2.22 -2.65
CA ILE A 62 -15.31 -1.86 -3.35
C ILE A 62 -14.74 -0.54 -2.81
N PHE A 63 -15.58 0.49 -2.69
CA PHE A 63 -15.15 1.78 -2.15
C PHE A 63 -14.60 1.66 -0.72
N GLN A 64 -15.30 0.93 0.16
CA GLN A 64 -14.91 0.73 1.55
C GLN A 64 -13.56 0.02 1.66
N THR A 65 -13.42 -1.12 0.99
CA THR A 65 -12.18 -1.90 1.00
C THR A 65 -11.01 -1.06 0.46
N GLY A 66 -11.23 -0.34 -0.64
CA GLY A 66 -10.18 0.45 -1.28
C GLY A 66 -9.78 1.64 -0.43
N PHE A 67 -10.75 2.34 0.16
CA PHE A 67 -10.47 3.44 1.06
C PHE A 67 -9.65 2.99 2.27
N TYR A 68 -10.07 1.95 2.99
CA TYR A 68 -9.33 1.53 4.18
C TYR A 68 -7.92 1.04 3.82
N TYR A 69 -7.75 0.34 2.70
CA TYR A 69 -6.42 0.00 2.21
C TYR A 69 -5.57 1.24 1.91
N LEU A 70 -6.11 2.25 1.22
CA LEU A 70 -5.37 3.50 0.95
C LEU A 70 -5.01 4.23 2.24
N ALA A 71 -5.91 4.28 3.22
CA ALA A 71 -5.65 4.90 4.51
C ALA A 71 -4.49 4.22 5.22
N ASP A 72 -4.49 2.88 5.28
CA ASP A 72 -3.43 2.09 5.90
C ASP A 72 -2.08 2.27 5.17
N GLN A 73 -2.07 2.23 3.84
CA GLN A 73 -0.85 2.44 3.06
C GLN A 73 -0.25 3.84 3.30
N ILE A 74 -1.09 4.88 3.32
CA ILE A 74 -0.63 6.25 3.58
C ILE A 74 -0.14 6.42 5.01
N ASP A 75 -0.82 5.85 5.99
CA ASP A 75 -0.41 5.91 7.39
C ASP A 75 0.92 5.18 7.65
N GLU A 76 1.18 4.07 6.95
CA GLU A 76 2.47 3.37 7.02
C GLU A 76 3.59 4.21 6.38
N ILE A 77 3.34 4.83 5.22
CA ILE A 77 4.31 5.75 4.59
C ILE A 77 4.62 6.93 5.52
N GLU A 78 3.59 7.55 6.14
CA GLU A 78 3.79 8.63 7.09
C GLU A 78 4.56 8.18 8.35
N THR A 79 4.34 6.94 8.78
CA THR A 79 5.09 6.32 9.88
C THR A 79 6.56 6.17 9.52
N ILE A 80 6.88 5.67 8.32
CA ILE A 80 8.24 5.57 7.79
C ILE A 80 8.87 6.96 7.67
N LEU A 81 8.16 7.93 7.09
CA LEU A 81 8.58 9.32 6.94
C LEU A 81 8.97 9.93 8.30
N LYS A 82 8.14 9.72 9.33
CA LYS A 82 8.38 10.23 10.68
C LYS A 82 9.55 9.53 11.37
N LYS A 83 9.64 8.20 11.26
CA LYS A 83 10.66 7.40 11.97
C LYS A 83 12.05 7.51 11.38
N TYR A 84 12.17 7.47 10.04
CA TYR A 84 13.45 7.29 9.36
C TYR A 84 13.89 8.50 8.54
N TYR A 85 12.95 9.38 8.19
CA TYR A 85 13.21 10.53 7.31
C TYR A 85 12.98 11.89 7.98
N GLN A 86 12.69 11.93 9.29
CA GLN A 86 12.54 13.18 10.07
C GLN A 86 11.52 14.15 9.46
N GLN A 87 10.45 13.63 8.84
CA GLN A 87 9.45 14.43 8.09
C GLN A 87 9.96 15.11 6.80
N ASP A 88 11.14 14.74 6.29
CA ASP A 88 11.65 15.19 5.00
C ASP A 88 11.07 14.34 3.86
N VAL A 89 9.99 14.86 3.25
CA VAL A 89 9.30 14.19 2.14
C VAL A 89 10.19 14.08 0.90
N LEU A 90 11.07 15.07 0.64
CA LEU A 90 11.96 15.02 -0.53
C LEU A 90 13.02 13.91 -0.37
N LEU A 91 13.51 13.71 0.85
CA LEU A 91 14.42 12.62 1.16
C LEU A 91 13.73 11.25 1.09
N LEU A 92 12.48 11.15 1.56
CA LEU A 92 11.66 9.95 1.40
C LEU A 92 11.52 9.59 -0.08
N GLU A 93 11.12 10.56 -0.90
CA GLU A 93 10.90 10.41 -2.34
C GLU A 93 12.18 10.00 -3.08
N LYS A 94 13.31 10.61 -2.73
CA LYS A 94 14.61 10.23 -3.28
C LYS A 94 14.95 8.75 -3.00
N ASN A 95 14.47 8.21 -1.88
CA ASN A 95 14.69 6.84 -1.46
C ASN A 95 13.41 5.98 -1.57
N ALA A 96 12.49 6.34 -2.48
CA ALA A 96 11.21 5.67 -2.60
C ALA A 96 11.34 4.18 -2.96
N LYS A 97 12.44 3.76 -3.60
CA LYS A 97 12.69 2.34 -3.92
C LYS A 97 12.96 1.53 -2.66
N GLU A 98 13.75 2.08 -1.75
CA GLU A 98 14.09 1.49 -0.46
C GLU A 98 12.87 1.44 0.45
N VAL A 99 12.07 2.51 0.46
CA VAL A 99 10.79 2.56 1.17
C VAL A 99 9.82 1.51 0.61
N ASN A 100 9.74 1.37 -0.72
CA ASN A 100 8.93 0.32 -1.34
C ASN A 100 9.41 -1.08 -0.95
N LEU A 101 10.72 -1.31 -0.86
CA LEU A 101 11.24 -2.61 -0.39
C LEU A 101 10.78 -2.91 1.05
N LEU A 102 10.78 -1.91 1.93
CA LEU A 102 10.31 -2.04 3.31
C LEU A 102 8.81 -2.33 3.36
N LEU A 103 8.01 -1.52 2.67
CA LEU A 103 6.55 -1.70 2.59
C LEU A 103 6.17 -3.07 2.03
N SER A 104 6.89 -3.58 1.01
CA SER A 104 6.65 -4.94 0.48
C SER A 104 7.00 -6.01 1.52
N THR A 105 8.07 -5.82 2.28
CA THR A 105 8.42 -6.74 3.37
C THR A 105 7.31 -6.79 4.41
N ILE A 106 6.78 -5.63 4.83
CA ILE A 106 5.68 -5.55 5.80
C ILE A 106 4.41 -6.23 5.25
N GLU A 107 4.06 -5.98 3.99
CA GLU A 107 2.91 -6.61 3.33
C GLU A 107 3.02 -8.14 3.33
N PHE A 108 4.19 -8.69 3.00
CA PHE A 108 4.41 -10.13 3.06
C PHE A 108 4.32 -10.71 4.48
N GLN A 109 4.75 -9.95 5.51
CA GLN A 109 4.56 -10.38 6.90
C GLN A 109 3.08 -10.43 7.27
N GLN A 110 2.30 -9.43 6.87
CA GLN A 110 0.86 -9.39 7.11
C GLN A 110 0.14 -10.55 6.40
N GLU A 111 0.53 -10.85 5.16
CA GLU A 111 -0.01 -11.98 4.41
C GLU A 111 0.22 -13.30 5.16
N ILE A 112 1.44 -13.55 5.66
CA ILE A 112 1.75 -14.76 6.44
C ILE A 112 0.93 -14.83 7.72
N LEU A 113 0.81 -13.71 8.44
CA LEU A 113 0.02 -13.63 9.67
C LEU A 113 -1.48 -13.89 9.42
N GLY A 114 -1.97 -13.66 8.20
CA GLY A 114 -3.32 -13.99 7.77
C GLY A 114 -3.56 -15.48 7.48
N LEU A 115 -2.50 -16.29 7.37
CA LEU A 115 -2.62 -17.73 7.07
C LEU A 115 -3.06 -18.54 8.29
N GLU A 116 -3.89 -19.56 8.06
CA GLU A 116 -4.30 -20.50 9.10
C GLU A 116 -3.13 -21.32 9.64
N GLU A 117 -2.17 -21.68 8.76
CA GLU A 117 -1.00 -22.47 9.10
C GLU A 117 0.26 -21.91 8.43
N PHE A 118 1.25 -21.53 9.24
CA PHE A 118 2.60 -21.16 8.78
C PHE A 118 3.65 -21.55 9.83
N GLU A 119 4.90 -21.68 9.40
CA GLU A 119 6.00 -21.90 10.34
C GLU A 119 6.49 -20.55 10.88
N GLN A 120 6.65 -20.40 12.21
CA GLN A 120 7.17 -19.16 12.81
C GLN A 120 8.49 -18.69 12.16
N LYS A 121 9.33 -19.63 11.72
CA LYS A 121 10.57 -19.35 11.01
C LYS A 121 10.36 -18.49 9.76
N ASP A 122 9.24 -18.62 9.07
CA ASP A 122 8.94 -17.86 7.86
C ASP A 122 8.75 -16.37 8.18
N LEU A 123 7.98 -16.10 9.24
CA LEU A 123 7.83 -14.76 9.77
C LEU A 123 9.17 -14.21 10.30
N ASP A 124 9.92 -15.01 11.05
CA ASP A 124 11.23 -14.61 11.59
C ASP A 124 12.20 -14.18 10.47
N GLN A 125 12.20 -14.87 9.33
CA GLN A 125 13.05 -14.52 8.19
C GLN A 125 12.71 -13.15 7.59
N LEU A 126 11.41 -12.81 7.49
CA LEU A 126 10.99 -11.49 7.02
C LEU A 126 11.27 -10.40 8.05
N MET A 127 11.10 -10.69 9.34
CA MET A 127 11.43 -9.76 10.42
C MET A 127 12.95 -9.47 10.47
N ASP A 128 13.78 -10.49 10.28
CA ASP A 128 15.24 -10.32 10.20
C ASP A 128 15.65 -9.52 8.95
N PHE A 129 14.96 -9.70 7.82
CA PHE A 129 15.17 -8.89 6.63
C PHE A 129 14.77 -7.42 6.86
N GLU A 130 13.57 -7.20 7.42
CA GLU A 130 13.05 -5.86 7.76
C GLU A 130 14.02 -5.12 8.69
N LYS A 131 14.51 -5.80 9.73
CA LYS A 131 15.46 -5.22 10.68
C LYS A 131 16.75 -4.78 10.00
N GLN A 132 17.31 -5.62 9.11
CA GLN A 132 18.52 -5.27 8.35
C GLN A 132 18.29 -4.07 7.42
N LEU A 133 17.13 -4.03 6.76
CA LEU A 133 16.76 -2.91 5.89
C LEU A 133 16.61 -1.61 6.69
N ILE A 134 15.90 -1.65 7.82
CA ILE A 134 15.72 -0.51 8.73
C ILE A 134 17.05 0.01 9.26
N GLU A 135 17.97 -0.88 9.66
CA GLU A 135 19.30 -0.48 10.14
C GLU A 135 20.05 0.31 9.06
N LYS A 136 20.02 -0.16 7.81
CA LYS A 136 20.64 0.53 6.68
C LYS A 136 19.98 1.86 6.35
N MET A 137 18.65 1.90 6.31
CA MET A 137 17.90 3.14 6.07
C MET A 137 18.18 4.18 7.16
N SER A 138 18.20 3.76 8.42
CA SER A 138 18.48 4.63 9.58
C SER A 138 19.91 5.19 9.54
N ASN A 139 20.87 4.39 9.08
CA ASN A 139 22.26 4.80 8.91
C ASN A 139 22.52 5.53 7.58
N GLN A 140 21.50 5.72 6.74
CA GLN A 140 21.60 6.30 5.39
C GLN A 140 22.62 5.54 4.51
N GLU A 141 22.73 4.23 4.71
CA GLU A 141 23.56 3.35 3.89
C GLU A 141 22.84 3.04 2.57
N PRO A 142 23.56 2.92 1.45
CA PRO A 142 22.97 2.48 0.20
C PRO A 142 22.45 1.04 0.34
N ILE A 143 21.21 0.82 -0.09
CA ILE A 143 20.62 -0.53 -0.14
C ILE A 143 21.15 -1.25 -1.39
N PRO A 144 21.87 -2.36 -1.22
CA PRO A 144 22.40 -3.09 -2.36
C PRO A 144 21.27 -3.74 -3.16
N ILE A 145 21.42 -3.78 -4.49
CA ILE A 145 20.47 -4.47 -5.39
C ILE A 145 20.23 -5.92 -4.97
N GLN A 146 21.21 -6.55 -4.33
CA GLN A 146 21.08 -7.91 -3.83
C GLN A 146 19.92 -8.07 -2.82
N MET A 147 19.65 -7.08 -1.95
CA MET A 147 18.55 -7.18 -0.99
C MET A 147 17.18 -7.25 -1.66
N PHE A 148 16.99 -6.61 -2.82
CA PHE A 148 15.76 -6.74 -3.60
C PHE A 148 15.58 -8.19 -4.08
N LYS A 149 16.65 -8.78 -4.61
CA LYS A 149 16.65 -10.19 -5.05
C LYS A 149 16.47 -11.16 -3.89
N ASP A 150 17.04 -10.84 -2.73
CA ASP A 150 16.94 -11.67 -1.54
C ASP A 150 15.49 -11.71 -1.04
N LEU A 151 14.78 -10.58 -1.07
CA LEU A 151 13.34 -10.55 -0.76
C LEU A 151 12.52 -11.36 -1.77
N ASP A 152 12.79 -11.18 -3.07
CA ASP A 152 12.10 -11.92 -4.13
C ASP A 152 12.29 -13.44 -3.96
N GLU A 153 13.53 -13.90 -3.72
CA GLU A 153 13.83 -15.32 -3.55
C GLU A 153 13.22 -15.88 -2.25
N LEU A 154 13.30 -15.11 -1.17
CA LEU A 154 12.72 -15.47 0.13
C LEU A 154 11.22 -15.67 0.02
N THR A 155 10.50 -14.68 -0.52
CA THR A 155 9.04 -14.67 -0.63
C THR A 155 8.55 -15.70 -1.65
N TYR A 156 9.22 -15.83 -2.80
CA TYR A 156 8.92 -16.87 -3.78
C TYR A 156 9.02 -18.27 -3.18
N THR A 157 10.12 -18.57 -2.48
CA THR A 157 10.35 -19.88 -1.88
C THR A 157 9.32 -20.18 -0.79
N MET A 158 9.02 -19.18 0.02
CA MET A 158 8.10 -19.25 1.13
C MET A 158 6.66 -19.47 0.67
N PHE A 159 6.12 -18.59 -0.17
CA PHE A 159 4.74 -18.71 -0.65
C PHE A 159 4.52 -19.95 -1.52
N LYS A 160 5.51 -20.36 -2.31
CA LYS A 160 5.45 -21.64 -3.04
C LYS A 160 5.37 -22.85 -2.11
N ARG A 161 6.08 -22.84 -0.97
CA ARG A 161 6.01 -23.92 0.03
C ARG A 161 4.67 -23.91 0.75
N LEU A 162 4.19 -22.72 1.13
CA LEU A 162 2.90 -22.53 1.82
C LEU A 162 1.70 -22.72 0.88
N LYS A 163 1.92 -22.77 -0.44
CA LYS A 163 0.89 -22.86 -1.49
C LYS A 163 -0.10 -21.69 -1.41
N VAL A 164 0.45 -20.50 -1.17
CA VAL A 164 -0.29 -19.24 -1.14
C VAL A 164 -0.14 -18.59 -2.51
N ASP A 165 -1.26 -18.33 -3.15
CA ASP A 165 -1.31 -17.50 -4.34
C ASP A 165 -1.47 -16.05 -3.87
N PHE A 166 -0.37 -15.30 -3.84
CA PHE A 166 -0.37 -13.90 -3.44
C PHE A 166 -0.85 -13.02 -4.60
N TYR A 167 -1.90 -12.24 -4.36
CA TYR A 167 -2.43 -11.25 -5.29
C TYR A 167 -2.38 -9.87 -4.62
N PRO A 168 -1.54 -8.95 -5.10
CA PRO A 168 -1.55 -7.56 -4.65
C PRO A 168 -2.96 -6.96 -4.76
N ILE A 169 -3.37 -6.18 -3.77
CA ILE A 169 -4.68 -5.50 -3.81
C ILE A 169 -4.76 -4.58 -5.05
N ASP A 170 -3.66 -3.93 -5.43
CA ASP A 170 -3.63 -3.08 -6.63
C ASP A 170 -3.92 -3.85 -7.92
N ASP A 171 -3.54 -5.14 -8.03
CA ASP A 171 -3.86 -5.97 -9.19
C ASP A 171 -5.36 -6.30 -9.25
N ILE A 172 -6.00 -6.53 -8.10
CA ILE A 172 -7.46 -6.70 -8.03
C ILE A 172 -8.17 -5.42 -8.46
N TYR A 173 -7.68 -4.26 -8.01
CA TYR A 173 -8.25 -2.97 -8.39
C TYR A 173 -7.96 -2.56 -9.82
N LEU A 174 -6.91 -3.09 -10.45
CA LEU A 174 -6.66 -2.95 -11.88
C LEU A 174 -7.80 -3.59 -12.69
N GLU A 175 -8.22 -4.81 -12.34
CA GLU A 175 -9.34 -5.48 -13.00
C GLU A 175 -10.64 -4.71 -12.80
N ILE A 176 -10.91 -4.23 -11.58
CA ILE A 176 -12.09 -3.39 -11.29
C ILE A 176 -12.04 -2.08 -12.10
N ALA A 177 -10.87 -1.46 -12.22
CA ALA A 177 -10.71 -0.22 -12.98
C ALA A 177 -11.03 -0.43 -14.47
N ASP A 178 -10.64 -1.56 -15.05
CA ASP A 178 -10.97 -1.96 -16.43
C ASP A 178 -12.49 -2.16 -16.59
N GLU A 179 -13.12 -2.91 -15.68
CA GLU A 179 -14.58 -3.13 -15.69
C GLU A 179 -15.39 -1.84 -15.57
N LEU A 180 -14.91 -0.88 -14.78
CA LEU A 180 -15.52 0.44 -14.61
C LEU A 180 -15.20 1.42 -15.76
N GLY A 181 -14.32 1.05 -16.71
CA GLY A 181 -13.91 1.90 -17.81
C GLY A 181 -13.08 3.12 -17.37
N ILE A 182 -12.33 2.99 -16.27
CA ILE A 182 -11.45 4.03 -15.73
C ILE A 182 -10.12 4.06 -16.47
N ILE A 183 -9.69 2.91 -16.98
CA ILE A 183 -8.48 2.72 -17.78
C ILE A 183 -8.86 2.15 -19.15
N GLU A 184 -8.16 2.59 -20.20
CA GLU A 184 -8.26 2.11 -21.59
C GLU A 184 -6.96 1.45 -22.04
#